data_AF-A0A7C3YMI5-F1
#
_entry.id   AF-A0A7C3YMI5-F1
#
_cell.length_a   1.000
_cell.length_b   1.000
_cell.length_c   1.000
_cell.angle_alpha   90.00
_cell.angle_beta   90.00
_cell.angle_gamma   90.00
#
_symmetry.space_group_name_H-M   'P 1'
#
loop_
_entity.id
_entity.type
_entity.pdbx_description
1 polymer ?
#
loop_
_entity_poly.entity_id
_entity_poly.type
_entity_poly.pdbx_seq_one_letter_code
_entity_poly.pdbx_strand_id
1 'polypeptide(L)'
;MLDLSQEPVSIKGTRHGLVIRLTEDLDFAVIKNDLRRKMEASHGFFRGARYSIGREAGLSARQREELDELCREFGLVPGSALPVGPRASQPPGEPAFLARG
;
A
#
# COMPACT_ATOMS: atom_id res chain seq x y z
N MET A 1 31.93 8.30 -8.00
CA MET A 1 31.12 7.07 -7.87
C MET A 1 29.89 7.46 -7.06
N LEU A 2 28.81 7.82 -7.75
CA LEU A 2 27.60 8.31 -7.08
C LEU A 2 26.90 7.12 -6.43
N ASP A 3 26.51 7.29 -5.17
CA ASP A 3 25.85 6.30 -4.33
C ASP A 3 24.58 5.77 -5.02
N LEU A 4 24.62 4.51 -5.48
CA LEU A 4 23.51 3.81 -6.13
C LEU A 4 22.47 3.30 -5.11
N SER A 5 22.54 3.74 -3.85
CA SER A 5 21.77 3.19 -2.73
C SER A 5 20.47 3.95 -2.46
N GLN A 6 20.05 4.85 -3.36
CA GLN A 6 18.76 5.52 -3.25
C GLN A 6 17.64 4.51 -3.56
N GLU A 7 17.10 3.87 -2.52
CA GLU A 7 15.92 3.01 -2.67
C GLU A 7 14.76 3.85 -3.22
N PRO A 8 14.19 3.51 -4.39
CA PRO A 8 13.11 4.28 -4.98
C PRO A 8 11.86 4.27 -4.11
N VAL A 9 11.63 3.17 -3.38
CA VAL A 9 10.51 3.01 -2.46
C VAL A 9 11.01 2.50 -1.13
N SER A 10 10.64 3.19 -0.05
CA SER A 10 10.93 2.74 1.30
C SER A 10 9.62 2.53 2.06
N ILE A 11 9.38 1.29 2.46
CA ILE A 11 8.17 0.89 3.20
C ILE A 11 8.50 0.86 4.68
N LYS A 12 7.90 1.75 5.47
CA LYS A 12 8.05 1.77 6.93
C LYS A 12 6.77 1.34 7.61
N GLY A 13 6.86 0.29 8.41
CA GLY A 13 5.82 -0.06 9.37
C GLY A 13 5.75 0.99 10.49
N THR A 14 4.55 1.40 10.85
CA THR A 14 4.27 2.34 11.93
C THR A 14 3.17 1.76 12.83
N ARG A 15 3.06 2.29 14.05
CA ARG A 15 1.97 1.92 14.97
C ARG A 15 0.56 2.15 14.40
N HIS A 16 0.41 2.96 13.35
CA HIS A 16 -0.88 3.27 12.72
C HIS A 16 -1.08 2.57 11.37
N GLY A 17 -0.11 1.78 10.88
CA GLY A 17 -0.16 1.13 9.57
C GLY A 17 1.17 1.21 8.81
N LEU A 18 1.12 1.16 7.48
CA LEU A 18 2.26 1.31 6.58
C LEU A 18 2.42 2.76 6.11
N VAL A 19 3.64 3.25 6.08
CA VAL A 19 4.01 4.49 5.39
C VAL A 19 4.90 4.13 4.23
N ILE A 20 4.45 4.48 3.02
CA ILE A 20 5.20 4.30 1.78
C ILE A 20 5.85 5.65 1.48
N ARG A 21 7.18 5.70 1.60
CA ARG A 21 7.98 6.86 1.18
C ARG A 21 8.54 6.59 -0.20
N LEU A 22 8.51 7.61 -1.03
CA LEU A 22 8.99 7.58 -2.40
C LEU A 22 10.10 8.62 -2.50
N THR A 23 11.16 8.27 -3.22
CA THR A 23 12.27 9.18 -3.46
C THR A 23 11.86 10.15 -4.58
N GLU A 24 11.76 11.42 -4.21
CA GLU A 24 11.69 12.56 -5.12
C GLU A 24 12.94 12.52 -6.03
N ASP A 25 12.78 12.85 -7.33
CA ASP A 25 13.78 12.71 -8.42
C ASP A 25 13.85 11.36 -9.18
N LEU A 26 13.03 10.36 -8.83
CA LEU A 26 12.98 9.09 -9.57
C LEU A 26 11.76 8.94 -10.48
N ASP A 27 11.98 8.22 -11.59
CA ASP A 27 10.95 7.97 -12.59
C ASP A 27 9.81 7.12 -12.01
N PHE A 28 8.56 7.47 -12.35
CA PHE A 28 7.39 6.79 -11.81
C PHE A 28 7.37 5.30 -12.15
N ALA A 29 7.85 4.93 -13.35
CA ALA A 29 7.96 3.54 -13.75
C ALA A 29 8.90 2.74 -12.83
N VAL A 30 10.02 3.35 -12.41
CA VAL A 30 10.99 2.75 -11.48
C VAL A 30 10.35 2.60 -10.10
N ILE A 31 9.69 3.65 -9.61
CA ILE A 31 8.96 3.65 -8.34
C ILE A 31 7.88 2.55 -8.30
N LYS A 32 7.03 2.48 -9.32
CA LYS A 32 5.93 1.50 -9.41
C LYS A 32 6.47 0.07 -9.41
N ASN A 33 7.50 -0.19 -10.21
CA ASN A 33 8.10 -1.52 -10.31
C ASN A 33 8.76 -1.95 -8.99
N ASP A 34 9.43 -1.03 -8.30
CA ASP A 34 10.06 -1.34 -7.01
C ASP A 34 9.04 -1.55 -5.89
N LEU A 35 7.98 -0.72 -5.83
CA LEU A 35 6.87 -0.93 -4.90
C LEU A 35 6.26 -2.32 -5.10
N ARG A 36 5.97 -2.69 -6.35
CA ARG A 36 5.44 -4.01 -6.71
C ARG A 36 6.34 -5.14 -6.20
N ARG A 37 7.65 -5.06 -6.50
CA ARG A 37 8.62 -6.07 -6.04
C ARG A 37 8.63 -6.21 -4.52
N LYS A 38 8.57 -5.11 -3.78
CA LYS A 38 8.53 -5.12 -2.31
C LYS A 38 7.22 -5.71 -1.78
N MET A 39 6.08 -5.45 -2.44
CA MET A 39 4.80 -6.06 -2.08
C MET A 39 4.79 -7.57 -2.34
N GLU A 40 5.28 -8.00 -3.51
CA GLU A 40 5.44 -9.43 -3.85
C GLU A 40 6.39 -10.14 -2.88
N ALA A 41 7.56 -9.54 -2.60
CA ALA A 41 8.53 -10.07 -1.65
C ALA A 41 8.00 -10.19 -0.22
N SER A 42 7.02 -9.37 0.15
CA SER A 42 6.39 -9.41 1.46
C SER A 42 5.33 -10.51 1.58
N HIS A 43 5.03 -11.24 0.49
CA HIS A 43 4.19 -12.44 0.48
C HIS A 43 2.84 -12.28 1.23
N GLY A 44 2.23 -11.11 1.10
CA GLY A 44 0.95 -10.78 1.75
C GLY A 44 1.05 -10.33 3.21
N PHE A 45 2.24 -10.10 3.76
CA PHE A 45 2.44 -9.59 5.14
C PHE A 45 1.69 -8.27 5.40
N PHE A 46 1.51 -7.45 4.37
CA PHE A 46 0.79 -6.17 4.45
C PHE A 46 -0.70 -6.25 4.07
N ARG A 47 -1.24 -7.45 3.83
CA ARG A 47 -2.65 -7.62 3.46
C ARG A 47 -3.55 -7.19 4.61
N GLY A 48 -4.48 -6.27 4.34
CA GLY A 48 -5.33 -5.62 5.33
C GLY A 48 -4.67 -4.48 6.10
N ALA A 49 -3.40 -4.16 5.83
CA ALA A 49 -2.73 -3.04 6.46
C ALA A 49 -3.19 -1.72 5.83
N ARG A 50 -3.40 -0.71 6.68
CA ARG A 50 -3.68 0.64 6.21
C ARG A 50 -2.38 1.28 5.74
N TYR A 51 -2.32 1.81 4.52
CA TYR A 51 -1.14 2.51 4.03
C TYR A 51 -1.37 4.01 3.89
N SER A 52 -0.28 4.76 3.90
CA SER A 52 -0.27 6.17 3.53
C SER A 52 0.93 6.46 2.64
N ILE A 53 0.67 7.04 1.46
CA ILE A 53 1.71 7.49 0.54
C ILE A 53 2.16 8.88 1.00
N GLY A 54 3.47 9.04 1.22
CA GLY A 54 4.07 10.32 1.58
C GLY A 54 3.69 11.41 0.59
N ARG A 55 3.29 12.58 1.11
CA ARG A 55 2.81 13.72 0.31
C ARG A 55 3.91 14.41 -0.48
N GLU A 56 5.16 14.13 -0.12
CA GLU A 56 6.39 14.79 -0.59
C GLU A 56 6.82 14.32 -1.99
N ALA A 57 6.27 13.19 -2.47
CA ALA A 57 6.70 12.51 -3.69
C ALA A 57 6.42 13.24 -5.03
N GLY A 58 5.86 14.46 -5.03
CA GLY A 58 5.57 15.20 -6.27
C GLY A 58 4.62 14.51 -7.26
N LEU A 59 3.91 13.46 -6.84
CA LEU A 59 3.08 12.64 -7.72
C LEU A 59 1.87 13.42 -8.25
N SER A 60 1.62 13.28 -9.55
CA SER A 60 0.37 13.71 -10.17
C SER A 60 -0.80 12.84 -9.71
N ALA A 61 -2.03 13.35 -9.80
CA ALA A 61 -3.24 12.62 -9.38
C ALA A 61 -3.35 11.24 -10.03
N ARG A 62 -3.02 11.15 -11.32
CA ARG A 62 -3.03 9.89 -12.09
C ARG A 62 -2.00 8.88 -11.59
N GLN A 63 -0.79 9.33 -11.24
CA GLN A 63 0.25 8.48 -10.67
C GLN A 63 -0.11 7.98 -9.28
N ARG A 64 -0.78 8.84 -8.50
CA ARG A 64 -1.32 8.51 -7.18
C ARG A 64 -2.38 7.41 -7.29
N GLU A 65 -3.33 7.54 -8.22
CA GLU A 65 -4.34 6.51 -8.49
C GLU A 65 -3.71 5.17 -8.89
N GLU A 66 -2.74 5.17 -9.81
CA GLU A 66 -2.05 3.95 -10.23
C GLU A 66 -1.34 3.22 -9.07
N LEU A 67 -0.75 3.96 -8.13
CA LEU A 67 -0.16 3.37 -6.92
C LEU A 67 -1.22 2.88 -5.94
N ASP A 68 -2.37 3.57 -5.87
CA ASP A 68 -3.51 3.19 -5.05
C ASP A 68 -4.10 1.86 -5.53
N GLU A 69 -4.31 1.73 -6.84
CA GLU A 69 -4.78 0.50 -7.49
C GLU A 69 -3.82 -0.65 -7.24
N LEU A 70 -2.51 -0.42 -7.41
CA LEU A 70 -1.49 -1.43 -7.09
C LEU A 70 -1.56 -1.86 -5.63
N CYS A 71 -1.62 -0.91 -4.69
CA CYS A 71 -1.73 -1.23 -3.26
C CYS A 71 -3.00 -2.03 -2.95
N ARG A 72 -4.14 -1.70 -3.58
CA ARG A 72 -5.40 -2.45 -3.41
C ARG A 72 -5.33 -3.87 -3.97
N GLU A 73 -4.66 -4.07 -5.10
CA GLU A 73 -4.47 -5.39 -5.72
C GLU A 73 -3.70 -6.34 -4.78
N PHE A 74 -2.70 -5.81 -4.06
CA PHE A 74 -1.98 -6.55 -3.02
C PHE A 74 -2.73 -6.65 -1.67
N GLY A 75 -3.94 -6.08 -1.60
CA GLY A 75 -4.82 -6.14 -0.43
C GLY A 75 -4.51 -5.11 0.64
N LEU A 76 -3.77 -4.04 0.34
CA LEU A 76 -3.59 -2.91 1.25
C LEU A 76 -4.81 -1.98 1.18
N VAL A 77 -5.09 -1.31 2.30
CA VAL A 77 -6.26 -0.42 2.43
C VAL A 77 -5.79 1.04 2.50
N PRO A 78 -6.30 1.96 1.67
CA PRO A 78 -5.91 3.36 1.77
C PRO A 78 -6.29 3.92 3.14
N GLY A 79 -5.29 4.42 3.86
CA GLY A 79 -5.46 5.08 5.15
C GLY A 79 -6.07 6.46 4.93
N SER A 80 -7.40 6.54 4.83
CA SER A 80 -8.10 7.81 5.01
C SER A 80 -7.81 8.31 6.42
N ALA A 81 -7.47 9.60 6.56
CA ALA A 81 -7.33 10.24 7.85
C ALA A 81 -8.50 9.82 8.75
N LEU A 82 -8.17 9.20 9.89
CA LEU A 82 -9.12 8.59 10.82
C LEU A 82 -10.40 9.43 11.00
N PRO A 83 -11.55 8.76 11.14
CA PRO A 83 -12.05 8.67 12.51
C PRO A 83 -11.81 7.27 13.08
N VAL A 84 -11.39 7.25 14.33
CA VAL A 84 -11.30 6.08 15.20
C VAL A 84 -12.68 5.43 15.35
N GLY A 85 -13.06 4.58 14.40
CA GLY A 85 -14.21 3.68 14.50
C GLY A 85 -13.73 2.23 14.62
N PRO A 86 -14.36 1.38 15.44
CA PRO A 86 -13.94 0.00 15.61
C PRO A 86 -13.96 -0.72 14.26
N ARG A 87 -12.85 -1.42 14.01
CA ARG A 87 -12.59 -2.32 12.88
C ARG A 87 -13.88 -2.93 12.31
N ALA A 88 -14.28 -2.50 11.12
CA ALA A 88 -14.99 -3.38 10.21
C ALA A 88 -14.00 -4.48 9.82
N SER A 89 -14.01 -5.56 10.59
CA SER A 89 -13.51 -6.85 10.15
C SER A 89 -14.20 -7.15 8.83
N GLN A 90 -13.48 -6.99 7.72
CA GLN A 90 -13.88 -7.60 6.47
C GLN A 90 -14.04 -9.11 6.76
N PRO A 91 -15.24 -9.70 6.62
CA PRO A 91 -15.37 -11.14 6.77
C PRO A 91 -14.56 -11.81 5.65
N PRO A 92 -13.62 -12.71 5.97
CA PRO A 92 -12.93 -13.47 4.96
C PRO A 92 -13.83 -14.62 4.50
N GLY A 93 -14.18 -14.63 3.22
CA GLY A 93 -14.68 -15.82 2.52
C GLY A 93 -16.14 -16.19 2.77
N GLU A 94 -16.97 -15.97 1.75
CA GLU A 94 -18.09 -16.87 1.44
C GLU A 94 -17.60 -18.32 1.22
N PRO A 95 -18.47 -19.36 1.12
CA PRO A 95 -19.90 -19.48 1.48
C PRO A 95 -20.21 -20.81 2.23
N ALA A 96 -21.24 -20.91 3.08
CA ALA A 96 -21.79 -22.23 3.44
C ALA A 96 -23.20 -22.23 4.04
N PHE A 97 -24.11 -22.81 3.26
CA PHE A 97 -25.16 -23.76 3.68
C PHE A 97 -26.38 -23.28 4.45
N LEU A 98 -27.46 -23.18 3.66
CA LEU A 98 -28.71 -23.94 3.81
C LEU A 98 -29.60 -23.63 5.03
N ALA A 99 -30.68 -22.92 4.71
CA ALA A 99 -32.06 -23.13 5.15
C ALA A 99 -32.30 -23.77 6.53
N ARG A 100 -32.86 -22.96 7.44
CA ARG A 100 -33.82 -23.39 8.47
C ARG A 100 -34.92 -22.33 8.50
N GLY A 101 -36.21 -22.65 8.47
CA GLY A 101 -36.91 -23.93 8.44
C GLY A 101 -38.40 -23.69 8.21
#